data_AF-A0A510GHI0-F1
#
_entry.id   AF-A0A510GHI0-F1
#
_cell.length_a   1.000
_cell.length_b   1.000
_cell.length_c   1.000
_cell.angle_alpha   90.00
_cell.angle_beta   90.00
_cell.angle_gamma   90.00
#
_symmetry.space_group_name_H-M   'P 1'
#
loop_
_entity.id
_entity.type
_entity.pdbx_description
1 polymer ?
#
loop_
_entity_poly.entity_id
_entity_poly.type
_entity_poly.pdbx_seq_one_letter_code
_entity_poly.pdbx_strand_id
1 'polypeptide(L)'
;MRKDLMVYLANKDKWLLVFDNLKIGENKKIEDFINWEYNDNIIVCSQDAELLSNIIKANAFTKPEAALLAKNILDNKNPELINVLTQEFGGYPILVVQGAQILNQIQGLNLEEYKKKIKSSKDKIELNIKLVSNELKPSAKRLLDGIALLNNQSFSKELLNSITEDKNSLDDDIYQLSKFALISNIEPNEVNPIFEMHDVIAKKILQINGDKGNKEYLERSVTNLLNSIPKSLVKGRIFRNAKTISDNIEIITKNAEKYDISIYKILELKLNLLIQYAHSSDLYNSKKLVNWFDKNDQKGKFKLWIMNNEEKFAYAAYLGRIGWYYRT
;
A
#
# COMPACT_ATOMS: atom_id res chain seq x y z
N MET A 1 -23.34 6.96 -4.29
CA MET A 1 -22.06 7.48 -4.84
C MET A 1 -21.88 7.20 -6.33
N ARG A 2 -21.81 5.95 -6.82
CA ARG A 2 -21.59 5.68 -8.27
C ARG A 2 -22.70 6.23 -9.17
N LYS A 3 -23.96 5.88 -8.87
CA LYS A 3 -25.13 6.40 -9.60
C LYS A 3 -25.20 7.93 -9.56
N ASP A 4 -24.94 8.52 -8.39
CA ASP A 4 -24.97 9.98 -8.23
C ASP A 4 -23.87 10.67 -9.06
N LEU A 5 -22.67 10.07 -9.12
CA LEU A 5 -21.58 10.57 -9.97
C LEU A 5 -21.96 10.48 -11.45
N MET A 6 -22.52 9.36 -11.90
CA MET A 6 -22.97 9.19 -13.29
C MET A 6 -24.07 10.22 -13.63
N VAL A 7 -25.05 10.42 -12.76
CA VAL A 7 -26.10 11.44 -12.93
C VAL A 7 -25.51 12.85 -12.96
N TYR A 8 -24.54 13.14 -12.10
CA TYR A 8 -23.84 14.42 -12.10
C TYR A 8 -23.12 14.66 -13.43
N LEU A 9 -22.30 13.69 -13.87
CA LEU A 9 -21.51 13.78 -15.10
C LEU A 9 -22.38 13.79 -16.36
N ALA A 10 -23.54 13.11 -16.37
CA ALA A 10 -24.50 13.15 -17.48
C ALA A 10 -25.00 14.56 -17.81
N ASN A 11 -24.94 15.48 -16.85
CA ASN A 11 -25.34 16.88 -17.01
C ASN A 11 -24.14 17.84 -17.16
N LYS A 12 -22.95 17.31 -17.46
CA LYS A 12 -21.71 18.09 -17.66
C LYS A 12 -21.14 17.77 -19.03
N ASP A 13 -20.45 18.75 -19.62
CA ASP A 13 -19.68 18.59 -20.84
C ASP A 13 -18.19 18.84 -20.54
N LYS A 14 -17.30 18.30 -21.38
CA LYS A 14 -15.83 18.45 -21.31
C LYS A 14 -15.21 17.87 -20.05
N TRP A 15 -15.66 16.69 -19.65
CA TRP A 15 -15.14 15.97 -18.48
C TRP A 15 -14.30 14.75 -18.88
N LEU A 16 -13.30 14.45 -18.05
CA LEU A 16 -12.48 13.26 -18.17
C LEU A 16 -12.56 12.48 -16.87
N LEU A 17 -12.97 11.22 -16.94
CA LEU A 17 -12.93 10.30 -15.81
C LEU A 17 -11.81 9.28 -16.00
N VAL A 18 -10.91 9.18 -15.03
CA VAL A 18 -9.79 8.23 -15.07
C VAL A 18 -9.96 7.18 -14.00
N PHE A 19 -10.05 5.92 -14.41
CA PHE A 19 -9.93 4.77 -13.52
C PHE A 19 -8.50 4.26 -13.61
N ASP A 20 -7.71 4.50 -12.57
CA ASP A 20 -6.31 4.10 -12.54
C ASP A 20 -6.10 2.77 -11.80
N ASN A 21 -5.09 2.02 -12.26
CA ASN A 21 -4.53 0.84 -11.60
C ASN A 21 -5.53 -0.28 -11.22
N LEU A 22 -6.46 -0.62 -12.12
CA LEU A 22 -7.33 -1.79 -11.96
C LEU A 22 -6.52 -3.08 -12.08
N LYS A 23 -6.65 -3.97 -11.09
CA LYS A 23 -5.96 -5.27 -11.11
C LYS A 23 -6.69 -6.28 -12.00
N ILE A 24 -6.01 -7.41 -12.24
CA ILE A 24 -6.58 -8.54 -12.99
C ILE A 24 -7.97 -8.92 -12.45
N GLY A 25 -8.99 -8.87 -13.30
CA GLY A 25 -10.38 -9.20 -13.01
C GLY A 25 -11.14 -8.11 -12.24
N GLU A 26 -10.57 -6.92 -12.08
CA GLU A 26 -11.22 -5.79 -11.39
C GLU A 26 -12.01 -4.87 -12.32
N ASN A 27 -11.92 -5.05 -13.65
CA ASN A 27 -12.73 -4.30 -14.61
C ASN A 27 -14.24 -4.44 -14.31
N LYS A 28 -14.68 -5.59 -13.79
CA LYS A 28 -16.06 -5.82 -13.31
C LYS A 28 -16.50 -4.84 -12.21
N LYS A 29 -15.56 -4.26 -11.44
CA LYS A 29 -15.90 -3.27 -10.42
C LYS A 29 -16.42 -1.98 -11.04
N ILE A 30 -16.10 -1.69 -12.31
CA ILE A 30 -16.50 -0.48 -13.03
C ILE A 30 -17.39 -0.78 -14.24
N GLU A 31 -17.96 -1.99 -14.30
CA GLU A 31 -18.81 -2.44 -15.41
C GLU A 31 -19.95 -1.45 -15.72
N ASP A 32 -20.56 -0.87 -14.67
CA ASP A 32 -21.58 0.18 -14.82
C ASP A 32 -21.08 1.37 -15.65
N PHE A 33 -19.81 1.75 -15.53
CA PHE A 33 -19.20 2.86 -16.29
C PHE A 33 -18.74 2.43 -17.68
N ILE A 34 -18.29 1.19 -17.82
CA ILE A 34 -17.89 0.60 -19.12
C ILE A 34 -19.09 0.54 -20.07
N ASN A 35 -20.25 0.12 -19.54
CA ASN A 35 -21.49 -0.04 -20.31
C ASN A 35 -22.34 1.24 -20.37
N TRP A 36 -21.85 2.34 -19.79
CA TRP A 36 -22.58 3.60 -19.75
C TRP A 36 -22.48 4.32 -21.10
N GLU A 37 -23.62 4.78 -21.62
CA GLU A 37 -23.63 5.74 -22.71
C GLU A 37 -23.39 7.14 -22.14
N TYR A 38 -22.24 7.73 -22.48
CA TYR A 38 -21.78 9.01 -21.95
C TYR A 38 -21.40 9.98 -23.06
N ASN A 39 -21.40 11.28 -22.74
CA ASN A 39 -21.14 12.37 -23.69
C ASN A 39 -19.67 12.82 -23.75
N ASP A 40 -18.76 12.17 -23.03
CA ASP A 40 -17.36 12.58 -22.97
C ASP A 40 -16.34 11.42 -22.90
N ASN A 41 -15.22 11.55 -22.18
CA ASN A 41 -14.11 10.58 -22.22
C ASN A 41 -13.89 9.86 -20.88
N ILE A 42 -13.71 8.54 -20.96
CA ILE A 42 -13.27 7.70 -19.85
C ILE A 42 -11.95 7.04 -20.25
N ILE A 43 -10.93 7.16 -19.40
CA ILE A 43 -9.67 6.41 -19.54
C ILE A 43 -9.62 5.35 -18.45
N VAL A 44 -9.33 4.11 -18.84
CA VAL A 44 -9.17 2.98 -17.92
C VAL A 44 -7.76 2.43 -18.04
N CYS A 45 -6.97 2.55 -16.97
CA CYS A 45 -5.68 1.88 -16.83
C CYS A 45 -5.89 0.55 -16.10
N SER A 46 -5.76 -0.57 -16.82
CA SER A 46 -5.99 -1.91 -16.27
C SER A 46 -4.84 -2.86 -16.61
N GLN A 47 -4.62 -3.84 -15.73
CA GLN A 47 -3.67 -4.93 -15.94
C GLN A 47 -4.22 -6.02 -16.88
N ASP A 48 -5.51 -5.99 -17.20
CA ASP A 48 -6.14 -6.91 -18.13
C ASP A 48 -7.16 -6.20 -19.05
N ALA A 49 -7.47 -6.86 -20.16
CA ALA A 49 -8.30 -6.35 -21.24
C ALA A 49 -9.78 -6.74 -21.12
N GLU A 50 -10.16 -7.53 -20.10
CA GLU A 50 -11.50 -8.10 -19.99
C GLU A 50 -12.54 -6.97 -19.86
N LEU A 51 -13.64 -7.05 -20.61
CA LEU A 51 -14.71 -6.05 -20.69
C LEU A 51 -14.34 -4.70 -21.35
N LEU A 52 -13.06 -4.44 -21.67
CA LEU A 52 -12.62 -3.16 -22.23
C LEU A 52 -12.64 -3.15 -23.77
N SER A 53 -12.90 -1.97 -24.34
CA SER A 53 -12.82 -1.71 -25.78
C SER A 53 -11.75 -0.65 -26.09
N ASN A 54 -11.36 -0.49 -27.36
CA ASN A 54 -10.40 0.53 -27.83
C ASN A 54 -9.04 0.52 -27.07
N ILE A 55 -8.46 -0.68 -26.93
CA ILE A 55 -7.32 -0.92 -26.03
C ILE A 55 -6.01 -0.44 -26.64
N ILE A 56 -5.32 0.45 -25.93
CA ILE A 56 -3.92 0.81 -26.18
C ILE A 56 -3.05 -0.04 -25.26
N LYS A 57 -2.28 -0.98 -25.84
CA LYS A 57 -1.36 -1.83 -25.08
C LYS A 57 -0.12 -1.04 -24.67
N ALA A 58 0.10 -0.89 -23.36
CA ALA A 58 1.36 -0.40 -22.82
C ALA A 58 2.43 -1.49 -22.95
N ASN A 59 3.25 -1.39 -24.00
CA ASN A 59 4.36 -2.32 -24.25
C ASN A 59 5.62 -1.90 -23.47
N ALA A 60 6.58 -2.83 -23.37
CA ALA A 60 7.92 -2.49 -22.89
C ALA A 60 8.56 -1.42 -23.76
N PHE A 61 9.43 -0.60 -23.16
CA PHE A 61 10.19 0.42 -23.88
C PHE A 61 11.08 -0.22 -24.94
N THR A 62 11.18 0.43 -26.08
CA THR A 62 12.20 0.13 -27.07
C THR A 62 13.60 0.37 -26.49
N LYS A 63 14.63 -0.22 -27.12
CA LYS A 63 16.01 0.00 -26.67
C LYS A 63 16.40 1.49 -26.58
N PRO A 64 16.06 2.36 -27.57
CA PRO A 64 16.35 3.79 -27.45
C PRO A 64 15.64 4.47 -26.29
N GLU A 65 14.36 4.13 -26.03
CA GLU A 65 13.58 4.69 -24.92
C GLU A 65 14.14 4.25 -23.55
N ALA A 66 14.46 2.97 -23.40
CA ALA A 66 15.08 2.44 -22.19
C ALA A 66 16.48 3.03 -21.95
N ALA A 67 17.27 3.22 -23.00
CA ALA A 67 18.57 3.87 -22.92
C ALA A 67 18.44 5.36 -22.52
N LEU A 68 17.43 6.05 -23.06
CA LEU A 68 17.13 7.44 -22.68
C LEU A 68 16.70 7.55 -21.21
N LEU A 69 15.85 6.63 -20.75
CA LEU A 69 15.45 6.54 -19.34
C LEU A 69 16.67 6.32 -18.44
N ALA A 70 17.50 5.32 -18.74
CA ALA A 70 18.71 5.02 -17.97
C ALA A 70 19.68 6.22 -17.93
N LYS A 71 19.89 6.89 -19.07
CA LYS A 71 20.75 8.07 -19.18
C LYS A 71 20.26 9.25 -18.32
N ASN A 72 18.96 9.37 -18.11
CA ASN A 72 18.38 10.46 -17.31
C ASN A 72 18.41 10.17 -15.79
N ILE A 73 18.67 8.93 -15.38
CA ILE A 73 18.73 8.53 -13.97
C ILE A 73 20.18 8.33 -13.51
N LEU A 74 21.05 7.76 -14.34
CA LEU A 74 22.45 7.51 -13.99
C LEU A 74 23.23 8.82 -13.84
N ASP A 75 23.91 9.00 -12.70
CA ASP A 75 24.62 10.24 -12.37
C ASP A 75 25.77 10.53 -13.34
N ASN A 76 26.54 9.48 -13.69
CA ASN A 76 27.71 9.59 -14.56
C ASN A 76 27.43 9.37 -16.05
N LYS A 77 26.18 9.04 -16.42
CA LYS A 77 25.73 8.74 -17.80
C LYS A 77 26.65 7.76 -18.54
N ASN A 78 27.29 6.82 -17.84
CA ASN A 78 28.25 5.91 -18.41
C ASN A 78 27.57 5.02 -19.49
N PRO A 79 28.06 5.03 -20.76
CA PRO A 79 27.48 4.24 -21.84
C PRO A 79 27.43 2.73 -21.58
N GLU A 80 28.40 2.18 -20.86
CA GLU A 80 28.45 0.77 -20.53
C GLU A 80 27.32 0.39 -19.56
N LEU A 81 27.09 1.20 -18.52
CA LEU A 81 26.00 1.01 -17.57
C LEU A 81 24.64 1.13 -18.26
N ILE A 82 24.47 2.15 -19.12
CA ILE A 82 23.25 2.33 -19.92
C ILE A 82 22.99 1.08 -20.77
N ASN A 83 24.02 0.54 -21.41
CA ASN A 83 23.89 -0.65 -22.23
C ASN A 83 23.50 -1.89 -21.40
N VAL A 84 24.09 -2.08 -20.22
CA VAL A 84 23.71 -3.17 -19.29
C VAL A 84 22.23 -3.05 -18.90
N LEU A 85 21.79 -1.88 -18.43
CA LEU A 85 20.39 -1.67 -18.03
C LEU A 85 19.42 -1.90 -19.18
N THR A 86 19.76 -1.44 -20.39
CA THR A 86 18.92 -1.57 -21.58
C THR A 86 18.81 -3.02 -22.05
N GLN A 87 19.93 -3.75 -22.08
CA GLN A 87 19.96 -5.13 -22.57
C GLN A 87 19.36 -6.10 -21.57
N GLU A 88 19.73 -5.98 -20.29
CA GLU A 88 19.38 -6.99 -19.29
C GLU A 88 17.93 -6.83 -18.78
N PHE A 89 17.32 -5.65 -18.88
CA PHE A 89 15.95 -5.42 -18.40
C PHE A 89 14.87 -5.37 -19.48
N GLY A 90 15.23 -5.60 -20.74
CA GLY A 90 14.27 -5.82 -21.83
C GLY A 90 13.25 -4.68 -22.01
N GLY A 91 13.64 -3.45 -21.66
CA GLY A 91 12.76 -2.29 -21.77
C GLY A 91 11.72 -2.13 -20.65
N TYR A 92 11.76 -2.93 -19.59
CA TYR A 92 10.80 -2.79 -18.49
C TYR A 92 11.18 -1.60 -17.57
N PRO A 93 10.39 -0.50 -17.52
CA PRO A 93 10.84 0.76 -16.92
C PRO A 93 11.24 0.63 -15.45
N ILE A 94 10.49 -0.11 -14.63
CA ILE A 94 10.77 -0.30 -13.20
C ILE A 94 12.13 -0.94 -12.97
N LEU A 95 12.48 -1.95 -13.78
CA LEU A 95 13.77 -2.62 -13.65
C LEU A 95 14.92 -1.69 -14.05
N VAL A 96 14.72 -0.88 -15.10
CA VAL A 96 15.70 0.14 -15.52
C VAL A 96 15.91 1.17 -14.40
N VAL A 97 14.83 1.67 -13.79
CA VAL A 97 14.89 2.62 -12.68
C VAL A 97 15.60 2.00 -11.47
N GLN A 98 15.19 0.82 -11.02
CA GLN A 98 15.80 0.15 -9.87
C GLN A 98 17.29 -0.16 -10.10
N GLY A 99 17.65 -0.68 -11.28
CA GLY A 99 19.03 -0.97 -11.60
C GLY A 99 19.88 0.28 -11.69
N ALA A 100 19.36 1.38 -12.27
CA ALA A 100 20.06 2.65 -12.29
C ALA A 100 20.31 3.20 -10.88
N GLN A 101 19.32 3.12 -9.98
CA GLN A 101 19.51 3.53 -8.59
C GLN A 101 20.50 2.63 -7.86
N ILE A 102 20.46 1.31 -8.05
CA ILE A 102 21.48 0.40 -7.50
C ILE A 102 22.89 0.82 -7.94
N LEU A 103 23.09 1.12 -9.22
CA LEU A 103 24.38 1.51 -9.76
C LEU A 103 24.85 2.90 -9.29
N ASN A 104 23.94 3.84 -9.03
CA ASN A 104 24.29 5.15 -8.46
C ASN A 104 24.66 5.06 -6.99
N GLN A 105 23.96 4.20 -6.22
CA GLN A 105 23.96 4.28 -4.77
C GLN A 105 24.85 3.26 -4.06
N ILE A 106 25.06 2.07 -4.64
CA ILE A 106 25.89 1.02 -4.02
C ILE A 106 27.36 1.23 -4.43
N GLN A 107 28.15 1.78 -3.51
CA GLN A 107 29.56 2.02 -3.74
C GLN A 107 30.34 0.71 -3.88
N GLY A 108 31.20 0.62 -4.89
CA GLY A 108 32.05 -0.55 -5.11
C GLY A 108 31.33 -1.79 -5.65
N LEU A 109 30.08 -1.67 -6.11
CA LEU A 109 29.37 -2.78 -6.75
C LEU A 109 30.13 -3.27 -7.99
N ASN A 110 30.53 -4.55 -7.98
CA ASN A 110 31.18 -5.16 -9.14
C ASN A 110 30.16 -5.35 -10.27
N LEU A 111 30.33 -4.59 -11.36
CA LEU A 111 29.40 -4.59 -12.49
C LEU A 111 29.27 -5.96 -13.14
N GLU A 112 30.37 -6.69 -13.32
CA GLU A 112 30.37 -8.01 -13.95
C GLU A 112 29.67 -9.06 -13.08
N GLU A 113 29.88 -9.00 -11.76
CA GLU A 113 29.15 -9.85 -10.81
C GLU A 113 27.65 -9.52 -10.82
N TYR A 114 27.29 -8.23 -10.81
CA TYR A 114 25.90 -7.81 -10.87
C TYR A 114 25.23 -8.29 -12.17
N LYS A 115 25.89 -8.10 -13.32
CA LYS A 115 25.42 -8.57 -14.62
C LYS A 115 25.23 -10.08 -14.64
N LYS A 116 26.15 -10.84 -14.05
CA LYS A 116 26.03 -12.30 -13.90
C LYS A 116 24.81 -12.68 -13.06
N LYS A 117 24.57 -12.00 -11.93
CA LYS A 117 23.39 -12.21 -11.07
C LYS A 117 22.08 -11.89 -11.81
N ILE A 118 22.04 -10.82 -12.60
CA ILE A 118 20.85 -10.45 -13.38
C ILE A 118 20.54 -11.53 -14.43
N LYS A 119 21.57 -12.01 -15.15
CA LYS A 119 21.41 -13.05 -16.18
C LYS A 119 20.95 -14.39 -15.62
N SER A 120 21.42 -14.77 -14.43
CA SER A 120 21.03 -16.02 -13.79
C SER A 120 19.71 -15.94 -13.02
N SER A 121 19.23 -14.74 -12.72
CA SER A 121 17.99 -14.57 -11.97
C SER A 121 16.75 -14.77 -12.83
N LYS A 122 15.86 -15.65 -12.36
CA LYS A 122 14.50 -15.78 -12.90
C LYS A 122 13.62 -14.58 -12.57
N ASP A 123 13.91 -13.90 -11.46
CA ASP A 123 13.18 -12.72 -11.00
C ASP A 123 14.15 -11.58 -10.69
N LYS A 124 14.27 -10.67 -11.66
CA LYS A 124 15.21 -9.54 -11.58
C LYS A 124 14.76 -8.48 -10.57
N ILE A 125 13.46 -8.40 -10.29
CA ILE A 125 12.93 -7.45 -9.29
C ILE A 125 13.23 -7.97 -7.90
N GLU A 126 13.01 -9.26 -7.65
CA GLU A 126 13.38 -9.90 -6.39
C GLU A 126 14.88 -9.77 -6.10
N LEU A 127 15.73 -10.02 -7.12
CA LEU A 127 17.18 -9.82 -7.01
C LEU A 127 17.52 -8.39 -6.59
N ASN A 128 16.96 -7.39 -7.30
CA ASN A 128 17.24 -5.99 -7.02
C ASN A 128 16.78 -5.59 -5.61
N ILE A 129 15.59 -6.02 -5.18
CA ILE A 129 15.09 -5.76 -3.83
C ILE A 129 16.01 -6.38 -2.77
N LYS A 130 16.50 -7.61 -2.99
CA LYS A 130 17.45 -8.27 -2.08
C LYS A 130 18.78 -7.54 -2.00
N LEU A 131 19.31 -7.05 -3.12
CA LEU A 131 20.55 -6.26 -3.14
C LEU A 131 20.36 -4.98 -2.35
N VAL A 132 19.30 -4.22 -2.63
CA VAL A 132 19.00 -2.98 -1.90
C VAL A 132 18.80 -3.25 -0.41
N SER A 133 18.07 -4.32 -0.06
CA SER A 133 17.79 -4.69 1.34
C SER A 133 19.05 -4.97 2.17
N ASN A 134 20.18 -5.31 1.54
CA ASN A 134 21.45 -5.52 2.23
C ASN A 134 22.18 -4.20 2.52
N GLU A 135 21.86 -3.14 1.78
CA GLU A 135 22.44 -1.79 1.95
C GLU A 135 21.62 -0.92 2.91
N LEU A 136 20.34 -1.26 3.11
CA LEU A 136 19.46 -0.52 4.02
C LEU A 136 19.88 -0.73 5.48
N LYS A 137 19.75 0.34 6.28
CA LYS A 137 19.81 0.21 7.74
C LYS A 137 18.72 -0.74 8.23
N PRO A 138 18.92 -1.44 9.37
CA PRO A 138 17.92 -2.35 9.91
C PRO A 138 16.54 -1.70 10.15
N SER A 139 16.49 -0.43 10.54
CA SER A 139 15.25 0.35 10.69
C SER A 139 14.53 0.55 9.35
N ALA A 140 15.24 1.04 8.33
CA ALA A 140 14.71 1.24 6.99
C ALA A 140 14.20 -0.06 6.36
N LYS A 141 14.92 -1.17 6.54
CA LYS A 141 14.47 -2.49 6.09
C LYS A 141 13.17 -2.93 6.78
N ARG A 142 13.08 -2.77 8.11
CA ARG A 142 11.84 -3.06 8.84
C ARG A 142 10.68 -2.17 8.38
N LEU A 143 10.95 -0.89 8.11
CA LEU A 143 9.96 0.03 7.58
C LEU A 143 9.49 -0.41 6.19
N LEU A 144 10.39 -0.79 5.29
CA LEU A 144 10.09 -1.33 3.97
C LEU A 144 9.15 -2.53 4.04
N ASP A 145 9.49 -3.49 4.90
CA ASP A 145 8.70 -4.72 5.11
C ASP A 145 7.30 -4.40 5.67
N GLY A 146 7.20 -3.42 6.57
CA GLY A 146 5.94 -2.90 7.09
C GLY A 146 5.08 -2.20 6.02
N ILE A 147 5.69 -1.35 5.18
CA ILE A 147 4.99 -0.61 4.11
C ILE A 147 4.37 -1.57 3.10
N ALA A 148 5.01 -2.68 2.78
CA ALA A 148 4.47 -3.68 1.86
C ALA A 148 3.14 -4.31 2.34
N LEU A 149 2.81 -4.17 3.63
CA LEU A 149 1.57 -4.64 4.26
C LEU A 149 0.49 -3.55 4.39
N LEU A 150 0.78 -2.33 3.92
CA LEU A 150 -0.12 -1.18 3.92
C LEU A 150 -0.92 -1.06 2.61
N ASN A 151 -1.72 0.00 2.50
CA ASN A 151 -2.22 0.46 1.22
C ASN A 151 -1.05 1.02 0.40
N ASN A 152 -0.46 0.21 -0.46
CA ASN A 152 0.72 0.57 -1.23
C ASN A 152 0.48 1.70 -2.25
N GLN A 153 -0.76 2.11 -2.51
CA GLN A 153 -1.06 3.25 -3.38
C GLN A 153 -1.04 4.59 -2.64
N SER A 154 -1.16 4.60 -1.30
CA SER A 154 -1.17 5.85 -0.54
C SER A 154 -0.92 5.62 0.95
N PHE A 155 0.20 6.12 1.45
CA PHE A 155 0.54 6.15 2.87
C PHE A 155 1.29 7.43 3.24
N SER A 156 0.89 8.08 4.34
CA SER A 156 1.47 9.34 4.79
C SER A 156 2.64 9.15 5.76
N LYS A 157 3.52 10.16 5.90
CA LYS A 157 4.57 10.17 6.93
C LYS A 157 3.99 10.00 8.34
N GLU A 158 2.84 10.60 8.63
CA GLU A 158 2.13 10.45 9.91
C GLU A 158 1.70 9.00 10.18
N LEU A 159 1.22 8.29 9.15
CA LEU A 159 0.94 6.86 9.26
C LEU A 159 2.22 6.08 9.55
N LEU A 160 3.30 6.33 8.80
CA LEU A 160 4.58 5.65 8.99
C LEU A 160 5.13 5.88 10.41
N ASN A 161 4.99 7.10 10.93
CA ASN A 161 5.33 7.46 12.30
C ASN A 161 4.51 6.70 13.36
N SER A 162 3.30 6.26 13.00
CA SER A 162 2.43 5.51 13.89
C SER A 162 2.74 4.01 13.89
N ILE A 163 3.35 3.48 12.83
CA ILE A 163 3.68 2.04 12.71
C ILE A 163 5.15 1.72 13.00
N THR A 164 6.05 2.71 12.98
CA THR A 164 7.46 2.53 13.30
C THR A 164 7.72 2.50 14.81
N GLU A 165 8.75 1.77 15.23
CA GLU A 165 9.23 1.75 16.61
C GLU A 165 10.13 2.96 16.91
N ASP A 166 11.06 3.26 16.00
CA ASP A 166 11.98 4.38 16.11
C ASP A 166 11.49 5.56 15.27
N LYS A 167 10.98 6.58 15.94
CA LYS A 167 10.48 7.80 15.32
C LYS A 167 11.61 8.74 14.91
N ASN A 168 12.78 8.61 15.55
CA ASN A 168 13.92 9.49 15.28
C ASN A 168 14.64 9.10 13.97
N SER A 169 14.57 7.82 13.59
CA SER A 169 15.15 7.34 12.33
C SER A 169 14.23 7.52 11.12
N LEU A 170 12.95 7.85 11.32
CA LEU A 170 11.93 7.77 10.27
C LEU A 170 12.27 8.58 9.01
N ASP A 171 12.78 9.80 9.17
CA ASP A 171 13.13 10.65 8.03
C ASP A 171 14.30 10.09 7.22
N ASP A 172 15.32 9.57 7.89
CA ASP A 172 16.45 8.90 7.26
C ASP A 172 16.03 7.57 6.61
N ASP A 173 15.12 6.82 7.25
CA ASP A 173 14.58 5.59 6.70
C ASP A 173 13.77 5.85 5.42
N ILE A 174 12.85 6.82 5.43
CA ILE A 174 12.08 7.25 4.25
C ILE A 174 13.02 7.72 3.15
N TYR A 175 14.06 8.48 3.49
CA TYR A 175 15.07 8.94 2.54
C TYR A 175 15.79 7.74 1.88
N GLN A 176 16.25 6.75 2.67
CA GLN A 176 16.89 5.55 2.12
C GLN A 176 15.95 4.79 1.16
N LEU A 177 14.67 4.61 1.52
CA LEU A 177 13.72 3.92 0.65
C LEU A 177 13.46 4.68 -0.65
N SER A 178 13.35 6.00 -0.57
CA SER A 178 13.12 6.88 -1.73
C SER A 178 14.35 6.90 -2.66
N LYS A 179 15.55 6.94 -2.07
CA LYS A 179 16.84 6.93 -2.78
C LYS A 179 17.01 5.71 -3.69
N PHE A 180 16.47 4.56 -3.29
CA PHE A 180 16.48 3.33 -4.10
C PHE A 180 15.22 3.12 -4.95
N ALA A 181 14.35 4.14 -5.06
CA ALA A 181 13.06 4.07 -5.77
C ALA A 181 12.17 2.89 -5.31
N LEU A 182 12.21 2.55 -4.02
CA LEU A 182 11.31 1.55 -3.41
C LEU A 182 9.95 2.16 -3.08
N ILE A 183 9.93 3.46 -2.77
CA ILE A 183 8.73 4.28 -2.60
C ILE A 183 8.89 5.56 -3.41
N SER A 184 7.77 6.21 -3.75
CA SER A 184 7.74 7.47 -4.50
C SER A 184 6.81 8.46 -3.82
N ASN A 185 7.18 9.74 -3.81
CA ASN A 185 6.35 10.81 -3.25
C ASN A 185 5.31 11.24 -4.30
N ILE A 186 4.03 11.04 -4.00
CA ILE A 186 2.91 11.38 -4.88
C ILE A 186 2.22 12.69 -4.48
N GLU A 187 2.43 13.14 -3.24
CA GLU A 187 1.94 14.43 -2.76
C GLU A 187 3.01 15.10 -1.89
N PRO A 188 3.79 16.02 -2.47
CA PRO A 188 4.80 16.73 -1.73
C PRO A 188 4.13 17.65 -0.70
N ASN A 189 4.49 17.45 0.56
CA ASN A 189 4.12 18.30 1.67
C ASN A 189 5.30 18.34 2.65
N GLU A 190 5.64 19.52 3.17
CA GLU A 190 6.81 19.67 4.06
C GLU A 190 6.65 18.93 5.38
N VAL A 191 5.40 18.78 5.86
CA VAL A 191 5.10 18.22 7.17
C VAL A 191 4.68 16.76 7.06
N ASN A 192 3.75 16.45 6.15
CA ASN A 192 3.13 15.13 6.03
C ASN A 192 3.04 14.68 4.56
N PRO A 193 4.19 14.39 3.92
CA PRO A 193 4.20 13.91 2.54
C PRO A 193 3.48 12.56 2.42
N ILE A 194 2.95 12.29 1.24
CA ILE A 194 2.27 11.03 0.91
C ILE A 194 3.07 10.28 -0.13
N PHE A 195 3.21 8.99 0.10
CA PHE A 195 4.00 8.11 -0.70
C PHE A 195 3.17 6.96 -1.26
N GLU A 196 3.71 6.35 -2.30
CA GLU A 196 3.27 5.07 -2.85
C GLU A 196 4.44 4.09 -2.97
N MET A 197 4.11 2.81 -3.08
CA MET A 197 5.01 1.71 -3.42
C MET A 197 4.40 0.94 -4.59
N HIS A 198 5.17 0.78 -5.66
CA HIS A 198 4.71 0.07 -6.84
C HIS A 198 4.25 -1.36 -6.49
N ASP A 199 3.11 -1.82 -7.03
CA ASP A 199 2.49 -3.10 -6.65
C ASP A 199 3.43 -4.30 -6.77
N VAL A 200 4.23 -4.31 -7.84
CA VAL A 200 5.20 -5.38 -8.07
C VAL A 200 6.29 -5.39 -6.99
N ILE A 201 6.70 -4.23 -6.48
CA ILE A 201 7.66 -4.13 -5.38
C ILE A 201 7.02 -4.65 -4.10
N ALA A 202 5.82 -4.16 -3.75
CA ALA A 202 5.07 -4.62 -2.57
C ALA A 202 4.86 -6.15 -2.59
N LYS A 203 4.38 -6.69 -3.71
CA LYS A 203 4.17 -8.13 -3.89
C LYS A 203 5.46 -8.93 -3.73
N LYS A 204 6.58 -8.43 -4.26
CA LYS A 204 7.87 -9.13 -4.16
C LYS A 204 8.43 -9.10 -2.75
N ILE A 205 8.30 -8.00 -2.02
CA ILE A 205 8.68 -7.92 -0.60
C ILE A 205 7.88 -8.95 0.21
N LEU A 206 6.55 -9.00 0.03
CA LEU A 206 5.71 -9.99 0.71
C LEU A 206 6.12 -11.44 0.39
N GLN A 207 6.55 -11.71 -0.84
CA GLN A 207 7.06 -13.04 -1.24
C GLN A 207 8.43 -13.35 -0.61
N ILE A 208 9.34 -12.39 -0.56
CA ILE A 208 10.66 -12.53 0.06
C ILE A 208 10.53 -12.83 1.56
N ASN A 209 9.61 -12.14 2.24
CA ASN A 209 9.38 -12.28 3.67
C ASN A 209 8.69 -13.60 4.04
N GLY A 210 7.86 -14.12 3.14
CA GLY A 210 7.01 -15.28 3.40
C GLY A 210 5.97 -15.03 4.49
N ASP A 211 5.07 -15.99 4.71
CA ASP A 211 3.94 -15.79 5.63
C ASP A 211 4.39 -15.53 7.08
N LYS A 212 5.44 -16.21 7.54
CA LYS A 212 5.99 -16.01 8.89
C LYS A 212 6.56 -14.60 9.07
N GLY A 213 7.41 -14.14 8.14
CA GLY A 213 7.98 -12.80 8.22
C GLY A 213 6.91 -11.71 8.09
N ASN A 214 5.97 -11.87 7.15
CA ASN A 214 4.84 -10.97 6.99
C ASN A 214 3.99 -10.87 8.26
N LYS A 215 3.73 -11.99 8.93
CA LYS A 215 3.02 -12.00 10.22
C LYS A 215 3.78 -11.21 11.28
N GLU A 216 5.07 -11.48 11.46
CA GLU A 216 5.91 -10.81 12.47
C GLU A 216 5.97 -9.29 12.24
N TYR A 217 6.17 -8.85 11.01
CA TYR A 217 6.19 -7.43 10.67
C TYR A 217 4.84 -6.77 10.87
N LEU A 218 3.76 -7.44 10.46
CA LEU A 218 2.40 -6.94 10.66
C LEU A 218 2.05 -6.83 12.14
N GLU A 219 2.39 -7.84 12.95
CA GLU A 219 2.16 -7.85 14.40
C GLU A 219 2.81 -6.64 15.07
N ARG A 220 4.04 -6.32 14.69
CA ARG A 220 4.76 -5.13 15.16
C ARG A 220 4.05 -3.85 14.72
N SER A 221 3.77 -3.69 13.43
CA SER A 221 3.11 -2.49 12.89
C SER A 221 1.73 -2.26 13.52
N VAL A 222 0.93 -3.30 13.72
CA VAL A 222 -0.37 -3.23 14.41
C VAL A 222 -0.21 -2.79 15.85
N THR A 223 0.76 -3.36 16.57
CA THR A 223 1.02 -2.99 17.98
C THR A 223 1.38 -1.51 18.09
N ASN A 224 2.29 -1.03 17.26
CA ASN A 224 2.71 0.37 17.25
C ASN A 224 1.56 1.31 16.86
N LEU A 225 0.78 0.92 15.86
CA LEU A 225 -0.38 1.68 15.42
C LEU A 225 -1.37 1.86 16.55
N LEU A 226 -1.80 0.77 17.18
CA LEU A 226 -2.77 0.80 18.28
C LEU A 226 -2.26 1.63 19.46
N ASN A 227 -0.97 1.51 19.81
CA ASN A 227 -0.33 2.31 20.85
C ASN A 227 -0.24 3.81 20.50
N SER A 228 -0.19 4.14 19.21
CA SER A 228 -0.10 5.53 18.73
C SER A 228 -1.46 6.23 18.64
N ILE A 229 -2.57 5.49 18.63
CA ILE A 229 -3.92 6.08 18.57
C ILE A 229 -4.20 6.83 19.88
N PRO A 230 -4.48 8.15 19.82
CA PRO A 230 -4.79 8.90 21.03
C PRO A 230 -6.05 8.39 21.72
N LYS A 231 -5.96 8.12 23.03
CA LYS A 231 -7.08 7.64 23.86
C LYS A 231 -8.17 8.70 24.08
N SER A 232 -7.88 9.99 23.84
CA SER A 232 -8.89 11.04 23.97
C SER A 232 -9.82 11.09 22.76
N LEU A 233 -11.11 11.35 22.99
CA LEU A 233 -12.13 11.38 21.93
C LEU A 233 -11.77 12.35 20.79
N VAL A 234 -11.38 13.58 21.12
CA VAL A 234 -11.07 14.62 20.15
C VAL A 234 -9.79 14.30 19.37
N LYS A 235 -8.68 13.99 20.06
CA LYS A 235 -7.41 13.69 19.37
C LYS A 235 -7.49 12.40 18.58
N GLY A 236 -8.20 11.38 19.09
CA GLY A 236 -8.43 10.14 18.37
C GLY A 236 -9.28 10.34 17.11
N ARG A 237 -10.25 11.28 17.13
CA ARG A 237 -11.00 11.66 15.93
C ARG A 237 -10.10 12.35 14.90
N ILE A 238 -9.26 13.29 15.34
CA ILE A 238 -8.30 13.97 14.45
C ILE A 238 -7.40 12.93 13.79
N PHE A 239 -6.85 12.00 14.56
CA PHE A 239 -6.00 10.92 14.05
C PHE A 239 -6.70 10.07 12.99
N ARG A 240 -7.90 9.53 13.29
CA ARG A 240 -8.64 8.69 12.32
C ARG A 240 -9.04 9.42 11.04
N ASN A 241 -9.25 10.73 11.13
CA ASN A 241 -9.57 11.58 9.99
C ASN A 241 -8.33 12.08 9.23
N ALA A 242 -7.12 11.82 9.74
CA ALA A 242 -5.91 12.23 9.04
C ALA A 242 -5.75 11.43 7.75
N LYS A 243 -5.12 12.07 6.76
CA LYS A 243 -5.04 11.54 5.40
C LYS A 243 -4.34 10.19 5.37
N THR A 244 -4.88 9.27 4.58
CA THR A 244 -4.45 7.86 4.44
C THR A 244 -4.68 6.95 5.66
N ILE A 245 -4.95 7.47 6.87
CA ILE A 245 -5.07 6.63 8.08
C ILE A 245 -6.20 5.60 7.97
N SER A 246 -7.41 6.03 7.64
CA SER A 246 -8.58 5.14 7.53
C SER A 246 -8.35 3.98 6.56
N ASP A 247 -7.98 4.32 5.32
CA ASP A 247 -7.81 3.34 4.24
C ASP A 247 -6.70 2.34 4.60
N ASN A 248 -5.65 2.81 5.27
CA ASN A 248 -4.58 1.94 5.76
C ASN A 248 -5.02 1.08 6.94
N ILE A 249 -5.83 1.56 7.88
CA ILE A 249 -6.40 0.71 8.93
C ILE A 249 -7.25 -0.41 8.29
N GLU A 250 -8.00 -0.13 7.22
CA GLU A 250 -8.75 -1.18 6.50
C GLU A 250 -7.84 -2.24 5.90
N ILE A 251 -6.77 -1.84 5.19
CA ILE A 251 -5.81 -2.78 4.58
C ILE A 251 -5.06 -3.57 5.65
N ILE A 252 -4.58 -2.91 6.70
CA ILE A 252 -3.93 -3.54 7.85
C ILE A 252 -4.88 -4.56 8.50
N THR A 253 -6.16 -4.21 8.68
CA THR A 253 -7.16 -5.12 9.25
C THR A 253 -7.36 -6.36 8.39
N LYS A 254 -7.49 -6.20 7.06
CA LYS A 254 -7.61 -7.32 6.12
C LYS A 254 -6.38 -8.22 6.16
N ASN A 255 -5.19 -7.62 6.18
CA ASN A 255 -3.93 -8.37 6.29
C ASN A 255 -3.82 -9.06 7.66
N ALA A 256 -4.32 -8.44 8.74
CA ALA A 256 -4.28 -9.01 10.08
C ALA A 256 -5.15 -10.26 10.19
N GLU A 257 -6.31 -10.25 9.54
CA GLU A 257 -7.13 -11.46 9.38
C GLU A 257 -6.43 -12.53 8.51
N LYS A 258 -5.80 -12.12 7.41
CA LYS A 258 -5.09 -13.04 6.50
C LYS A 258 -3.94 -13.78 7.19
N TYR A 259 -3.12 -13.07 7.97
CA TYR A 259 -1.94 -13.64 8.64
C TYR A 259 -2.22 -14.13 10.07
N ASP A 260 -3.50 -14.24 10.45
CA ASP A 260 -3.94 -14.77 11.75
C ASP A 260 -3.29 -14.06 12.95
N ILE A 261 -3.30 -12.72 12.91
CA ILE A 261 -2.90 -11.88 14.04
C ILE A 261 -3.94 -12.06 15.16
N SER A 262 -3.52 -11.89 16.42
CA SER A 262 -4.41 -12.01 17.59
C SER A 262 -5.77 -11.34 17.37
N ILE A 263 -6.84 -12.09 17.64
CA ILE A 263 -8.22 -11.61 17.48
C ILE A 263 -8.50 -10.34 18.30
N TYR A 264 -7.79 -10.14 19.42
CA TYR A 264 -7.94 -8.95 20.25
C TYR A 264 -7.36 -7.70 19.57
N LYS A 265 -6.23 -7.82 18.85
CA LYS A 265 -5.71 -6.72 18.03
C LYS A 265 -6.63 -6.43 16.84
N ILE A 266 -7.18 -7.47 16.21
CA ILE A 266 -8.16 -7.31 15.12
C ILE A 266 -9.43 -6.61 15.61
N LEU A 267 -9.90 -6.95 16.82
CA LEU A 267 -11.03 -6.31 17.48
C LEU A 267 -10.78 -4.80 17.66
N GLU A 268 -9.60 -4.41 18.14
CA GLU A 268 -9.22 -3.00 18.33
C GLU A 268 -9.09 -2.23 17.01
N LEU A 269 -8.52 -2.83 15.97
CA LEU A 269 -8.48 -2.23 14.64
C LEU A 269 -9.90 -1.99 14.09
N LYS A 270 -10.77 -3.02 14.20
CA LYS A 270 -12.17 -2.90 13.77
C LYS A 270 -12.98 -1.95 14.63
N LEU A 271 -12.67 -1.78 15.91
CA LEU A 271 -13.29 -0.75 16.75
C LEU A 271 -13.01 0.65 16.18
N ASN A 272 -11.77 0.91 15.78
CA ASN A 272 -11.40 2.19 15.18
C ASN A 272 -12.13 2.45 13.85
N LEU A 273 -12.25 1.42 13.00
CA LEU A 273 -13.05 1.50 11.77
C LEU A 273 -14.54 1.72 12.08
N LEU A 274 -15.10 1.01 13.05
CA LEU A 274 -16.51 1.14 13.42
C LEU A 274 -16.83 2.55 13.94
N ILE A 275 -15.95 3.13 14.75
CA ILE A 275 -16.07 4.53 15.22
C ILE A 275 -16.07 5.48 14.02
N GLN A 276 -15.19 5.24 13.04
CA GLN A 276 -15.10 6.07 11.85
C GLN A 276 -16.36 5.97 10.97
N TYR A 277 -16.81 4.76 10.65
CA TYR A 277 -18.03 4.55 9.85
C TYR A 277 -19.27 5.10 10.55
N ALA A 278 -19.36 4.98 11.88
CA ALA A 278 -20.42 5.60 12.66
C ALA A 278 -20.42 7.13 12.50
N HIS A 279 -19.26 7.78 12.54
CA HIS A 279 -19.15 9.22 12.35
C HIS A 279 -19.46 9.67 10.93
N SER A 280 -19.14 8.87 9.91
CA SER A 280 -19.46 9.17 8.51
C SER A 280 -20.85 8.68 8.09
N SER A 281 -21.64 8.12 9.01
CA SER A 281 -22.95 7.50 8.72
C SER A 281 -22.89 6.40 7.65
N ASP A 282 -21.77 5.70 7.54
CA ASP A 282 -21.60 4.54 6.66
C ASP A 282 -22.18 3.28 7.29
N LEU A 283 -23.51 3.22 7.33
CA LEU A 283 -24.26 2.11 7.93
C LEU A 283 -23.96 0.77 7.26
N TYR A 284 -23.59 0.76 5.98
CA TYR A 284 -23.29 -0.46 5.25
C TYR A 284 -21.99 -1.10 5.74
N ASN A 285 -20.90 -0.33 5.86
CA ASN A 285 -19.65 -0.87 6.38
C ASN A 285 -19.70 -1.07 7.90
N SER A 286 -20.44 -0.24 8.66
CA SER A 286 -20.74 -0.52 10.07
C SER A 286 -21.41 -1.88 10.25
N LYS A 287 -22.42 -2.22 9.43
CA LYS A 287 -23.10 -3.53 9.49
C LYS A 287 -22.15 -4.70 9.32
N LYS A 288 -21.17 -4.60 8.41
CA LYS A 288 -20.17 -5.66 8.20
C LYS A 288 -19.34 -5.91 9.45
N LEU A 289 -18.96 -4.85 10.16
CA LEU A 289 -18.19 -4.92 11.39
C LEU A 289 -19.00 -5.50 12.56
N VAL A 290 -20.26 -5.07 12.69
CA VAL A 290 -21.23 -5.65 13.65
C VAL A 290 -21.40 -7.15 13.41
N ASN A 291 -21.71 -7.55 12.17
CA ASN A 291 -21.87 -8.96 11.79
C ASN A 291 -20.59 -9.79 12.04
N TRP A 292 -19.42 -9.19 11.83
CA TRP A 292 -18.15 -9.83 12.12
C TRP A 292 -18.01 -10.10 13.62
N PHE A 293 -18.32 -9.12 14.47
CA PHE A 293 -18.26 -9.27 15.92
C PHE A 293 -19.22 -10.36 16.37
N ASP A 294 -20.50 -10.27 16.01
CA ASP A 294 -21.55 -11.23 16.39
C ASP A 294 -21.17 -12.66 16.01
N LYS A 295 -20.64 -12.86 14.80
CA LYS A 295 -20.19 -14.18 14.32
C LYS A 295 -19.02 -14.75 15.12
N ASN A 296 -18.08 -13.91 15.57
CA ASN A 296 -16.92 -14.38 16.34
C ASN A 296 -17.27 -14.58 17.82
N ASP A 297 -18.17 -13.76 18.37
CA ASP A 297 -18.68 -13.86 19.73
C ASP A 297 -19.53 -15.13 19.91
N GLN A 298 -20.46 -15.41 19.00
CA GLN A 298 -21.24 -16.67 18.96
C GLN A 298 -20.36 -17.92 18.88
N LYS A 299 -19.17 -17.81 18.27
CA LYS A 299 -18.19 -18.89 18.18
C LYS A 299 -17.29 -19.01 19.43
N GLY A 300 -17.50 -18.19 20.46
CA GLY A 300 -16.70 -18.18 21.68
C GLY A 300 -15.23 -17.81 21.44
N LYS A 301 -14.94 -17.07 20.36
CA LYS A 301 -13.55 -16.68 20.05
C LYS A 301 -13.01 -15.61 20.98
N PHE A 302 -13.88 -14.81 21.59
CA PHE A 302 -13.51 -13.85 22.62
C PHE A 302 -13.53 -14.53 23.99
N LYS A 303 -12.36 -14.75 24.58
CA LYS A 303 -12.24 -15.38 25.90
C LYS A 303 -12.00 -14.30 26.96
N LEU A 304 -13.08 -13.77 27.52
CA LEU A 304 -13.05 -12.62 28.46
C LEU A 304 -12.13 -12.83 29.67
N TRP A 305 -11.97 -14.06 30.15
CA TRP A 305 -11.15 -14.38 31.33
C TRP A 305 -9.65 -14.33 31.07
N ILE A 306 -9.20 -14.45 29.81
CA ILE A 306 -7.78 -14.29 29.45
C ILE A 306 -7.44 -12.89 28.94
N MET A 307 -8.44 -12.03 28.76
CA MET A 307 -8.22 -10.66 28.28
C MET A 307 -7.54 -9.81 29.37
N ASN A 308 -6.56 -9.02 28.96
CA ASN A 308 -6.03 -7.93 29.77
C ASN A 308 -7.03 -6.75 29.84
N ASN A 309 -6.71 -5.72 30.63
CA ASN A 309 -7.63 -4.60 30.84
C ASN A 309 -7.87 -3.76 29.57
N GLU A 310 -6.88 -3.62 28.69
CA GLU A 310 -7.02 -2.89 27.43
C GLU A 310 -7.91 -3.66 26.45
N GLU A 311 -7.73 -4.99 26.36
CA GLU A 311 -8.56 -5.87 25.53
C GLU A 311 -10.02 -5.89 26.01
N LYS A 312 -10.24 -5.92 27.34
CA LYS A 312 -11.59 -5.81 27.94
C LYS A 312 -12.24 -4.47 27.63
N PHE A 313 -11.47 -3.38 27.72
CA PHE A 313 -11.95 -2.06 27.34
C PHE A 313 -12.36 -2.01 25.87
N ALA A 314 -11.53 -2.53 24.98
CA ALA A 314 -11.82 -2.59 23.54
C ALA A 314 -13.09 -3.39 23.25
N TYR A 315 -13.25 -4.57 23.88
CA TYR A 315 -14.44 -5.39 23.76
C TYR A 315 -15.70 -4.67 24.24
N ALA A 316 -15.67 -4.06 25.43
CA ALA A 316 -16.80 -3.31 25.97
C ALA A 316 -17.14 -2.08 25.11
N ALA A 317 -16.13 -1.35 24.61
CA ALA A 317 -16.32 -0.23 23.71
C ALA A 317 -16.95 -0.67 22.38
N TYR A 318 -16.57 -1.83 21.86
CA TYR A 318 -17.16 -2.41 20.66
C TYR A 318 -18.64 -2.72 20.86
N LEU A 319 -19.00 -3.39 21.96
CA LEU A 319 -20.40 -3.65 22.31
C LEU A 319 -21.21 -2.35 22.42
N GLY A 320 -20.65 -1.31 23.06
CA GLY A 320 -21.30 0.00 23.13
C GLY A 320 -21.57 0.62 21.75
N ARG A 321 -20.66 0.43 20.79
CA ARG A 321 -20.85 0.90 19.41
C ARG A 321 -21.86 0.08 18.62
N ILE A 322 -21.94 -1.23 18.87
CA ILE A 322 -23.02 -2.08 18.33
C ILE A 322 -24.39 -1.59 18.85
N GLY A 323 -24.50 -1.28 20.15
CA GLY A 323 -25.72 -0.72 20.72
C GLY A 323 -26.14 0.60 20.07
N TRP A 324 -25.17 1.48 19.76
CA TRP A 324 -25.44 2.70 19.01
C TRP A 324 -25.93 2.42 17.58
N TYR A 325 -25.31 1.47 16.87
CA TYR A 325 -25.71 1.08 15.51
C TYR A 325 -27.15 0.59 15.43
N TYR A 326 -27.62 -0.21 16.40
CA TYR A 326 -29.01 -0.68 16.42
C TYR A 326 -30.03 0.38 16.87
N ARG A 327 -29.57 1.50 17.42
CA ARG A 327 -30.43 2.64 17.78
C ARG A 327 -30.71 3.57 16.59
N THR A 328 -29.76 3.68 15.67
CA THR A 328 -29.85 4.55 14.47
C THR A 328 -30.64 3.90 13.35
#